data_AF-A0A3B0JBL3-F1
#
_entry.id   AF-A0A3B0JBL3-F1
#
_cell.length_a   1.000
_cell.length_b   1.000
_cell.length_c   1.000
_cell.angle_alpha   90.00
_cell.angle_beta   90.00
_cell.angle_gamma   90.00
#
_symmetry.space_group_name_H-M   'P 1'
#
loop_
_entity.id
_entity.type
_entity.pdbx_description
1 polymer ?
#
loop_
_entity_poly.entity_id
_entity_poly.type
_entity_poly.pdbx_seq_one_letter_code
_entity_poly.pdbx_strand_id
1 'polypeptide(L)' 'MPMMPVARTGDLYVCPIVSPAVPPIPHVGGPIIPPGVPTALIGGLPAATMGSMLVCVGPPDTVVMGIQ' A
#
# COMPACT_ATOMS: atom_id res chain seq x y z
N MET A 1 13.47 7.00 14.91
CA MET A 1 12.58 6.53 13.84
C MET A 1 13.17 7.07 12.54
N PRO A 2 13.74 6.23 11.67
CA PRO A 2 14.27 6.73 10.39
C PRO A 2 13.14 7.45 9.65
N MET A 3 13.42 8.60 9.02
CA MET A 3 12.39 9.29 8.24
C MET A 3 12.02 8.40 7.06
N MET A 4 10.76 8.01 6.97
CA MET A 4 10.22 7.33 5.80
C MET A 4 9.49 8.37 4.94
N PRO A 5 9.60 8.31 3.61
CA PRO A 5 8.79 9.14 2.73
C PRO A 5 7.31 8.95 3.04
N VAL A 6 6.52 10.02 2.90
CA VAL A 6 5.08 9.90 3.13
C VAL A 6 4.42 9.23 1.93
N ALA A 7 3.67 8.18 2.21
CA ALA A 7 2.86 7.43 1.27
C ALA A 7 1.79 8.31 0.60
N ARG A 8 1.60 8.14 -0.70
CA ARG A 8 0.52 8.76 -1.48
C ARG A 8 -0.16 7.75 -2.39
N THR A 9 -1.37 8.08 -2.84
CA THR A 9 -2.09 7.28 -3.84
C THR A 9 -1.21 7.06 -5.07
N GLY A 10 -1.07 5.80 -5.49
CA GLY A 10 -0.22 5.40 -6.61
C GLY A 10 1.18 4.94 -6.22
N ASP A 11 1.65 5.16 -4.99
CA ASP A 11 2.91 4.58 -4.54
C ASP A 11 2.80 3.06 -4.48
N LEU A 12 3.87 2.38 -4.90
CA LEU A 12 3.94 0.93 -4.95
C LEU A 12 4.28 0.37 -3.57
N TYR A 13 3.56 -0.66 -3.19
CA TYR A 13 3.81 -1.45 -1.99
C TYR A 13 4.35 -2.82 -2.38
N VAL A 14 5.19 -3.42 -1.55
CA VAL A 14 5.58 -4.83 -1.67
C VAL A 14 4.82 -5.63 -0.62
N CYS A 15 3.96 -6.56 -1.07
CA CYS A 15 3.23 -7.44 -0.17
C CYS A 15 4.16 -8.54 0.39
N PRO A 16 4.36 -8.62 1.72
CA PRO A 16 5.18 -9.67 2.32
C PRO A 16 4.42 -10.99 2.47
N ILE A 17 3.11 -10.99 2.20
CA ILE A 17 2.25 -12.16 2.37
C ILE A 17 2.53 -13.17 1.25
N VAL A 18 2.67 -14.42 1.65
CA VAL A 18 2.74 -15.55 0.74
C VAL A 18 1.56 -16.46 1.05
N SER A 19 0.72 -16.73 0.06
CA SER A 19 -0.40 -17.65 0.26
C SER A 19 0.13 -19.06 0.51
N PRO A 20 -0.43 -19.79 1.49
CA PRO A 20 -0.08 -21.17 1.79
C PRO A 20 -0.68 -22.10 0.72
N ALA A 21 -0.12 -22.07 -0.49
CA ALA A 21 -0.39 -23.01 -1.57
C ALA A 21 0.89 -23.82 -1.86
N VAL A 22 0.75 -24.94 -2.60
CA VAL A 22 1.90 -25.73 -3.09
C VAL A 22 1.86 -25.69 -4.62
N PRO A 23 2.74 -24.94 -5.30
CA PRO A 23 3.82 -24.10 -4.76
C PRO A 23 3.31 -22.82 -4.07
N PRO A 24 4.10 -22.22 -3.15
CA PRO A 24 3.73 -20.98 -2.49
C PRO A 24 3.61 -19.85 -3.50
N ILE A 25 2.52 -19.09 -3.39
CA ILE A 25 2.23 -17.98 -4.31
C ILE A 25 2.64 -16.68 -3.62
N PRO A 26 3.78 -16.07 -4.00
CA PRO A 26 4.16 -14.78 -3.46
C PRO A 26 3.14 -13.74 -3.93
N HIS A 27 2.61 -12.95 -3.00
CA HIS A 27 1.80 -11.81 -3.40
C HIS A 27 2.72 -10.74 -3.97
N VAL A 28 2.32 -10.15 -5.08
CA VAL A 28 2.96 -8.94 -5.59
C VAL A 28 2.10 -7.78 -5.12
N GLY A 29 2.69 -6.89 -4.34
CA GLY A 29 2.02 -5.67 -3.93
C GLY A 29 1.92 -4.71 -5.11
N GLY A 30 0.85 -3.93 -5.11
CA GLY A 30 0.52 -2.97 -6.16
C GLY A 30 0.37 -1.56 -5.60
N PRO A 31 -0.18 -0.65 -6.41
CA PRO A 31 -0.31 0.74 -6.01
C PRO A 31 -1.38 0.92 -4.92
N ILE A 32 -1.18 1.93 -4.07
CA ILE A 32 -2.23 2.45 -3.18
C ILE A 32 -3.36 3.03 -4.04
N ILE A 33 -4.59 2.62 -3.74
CA ILE A 33 -5.78 3.04 -4.48
C ILE A 33 -6.56 4.13 -3.72
N PRO A 34 -7.38 4.93 -4.43
CA PRO A 34 -8.29 5.89 -3.81
C PRO A 34 -9.21 5.22 -2.78
N PRO A 35 -9.69 5.95 -1.76
CA PRO A 35 -9.86 7.41 -1.74
C PRO A 35 -8.70 8.23 -1.14
N GLY A 36 -7.80 7.64 -0.36
CA GLY A 36 -6.80 8.42 0.41
C GLY A 36 -7.42 9.60 1.16
N VAL A 37 -6.63 10.65 1.44
CA VAL A 37 -7.14 11.94 1.92
C VAL A 37 -7.05 12.98 0.80
N PRO A 38 -8.16 13.32 0.12
CA PRO A 38 -8.14 14.19 -1.06
C PRO A 38 -7.76 15.64 -0.75
N THR A 39 -7.83 16.05 0.52
CA THR A 39 -7.46 17.39 0.98
C THR A 39 -5.99 17.51 1.40
N ALA A 40 -5.32 16.38 1.65
CA ALA A 40 -3.92 16.34 2.04
C ALA A 40 -3.10 15.85 0.84
N LEU A 41 -2.49 16.78 0.10
CA LEU A 41 -1.79 16.45 -1.14
C LEU A 41 -0.28 16.35 -0.93
N ILE A 42 0.32 15.24 -1.37
CA ILE A 42 1.76 14.98 -1.33
C ILE A 42 2.27 14.88 -2.76
N GLY A 43 2.98 15.92 -3.20
CA GLY A 43 3.38 16.06 -4.60
C GLY A 43 2.19 16.13 -5.57
N GLY A 44 1.04 16.67 -5.12
CA GLY A 44 -0.18 16.80 -5.93
C GLY A 44 -1.09 15.58 -5.95
N LEU A 45 -0.74 14.50 -5.25
CA LEU A 45 -1.55 13.29 -5.13
C LEU A 45 -2.10 13.15 -3.70
N PRO A 46 -3.29 12.55 -3.50
CA PRO A 46 -3.85 12.34 -2.16
C PRO A 46 -2.88 11.55 -1.26
N ALA A 47 -2.72 12.01 -0.02
CA ALA A 47 -1.93 11.32 0.98
C ALA A 47 -2.59 10.00 1.34
N ALA A 48 -1.80 8.94 1.45
CA ALA A 48 -2.27 7.67 1.96
C ALA A 48 -2.20 7.69 3.50
N THR A 49 -3.28 7.29 4.14
CA THR A 49 -3.42 7.17 5.59
C THR A 49 -3.50 5.71 6.01
N MET A 50 -3.41 5.48 7.33
CA MET A 50 -3.74 4.18 7.91
C MET A 50 -5.14 3.75 7.46
N GLY A 51 -5.26 2.54 6.94
CA GLY A 51 -6.49 2.00 6.34
C GLY A 51 -6.65 2.27 4.85
N SER A 52 -5.69 2.95 4.20
CA SER A 52 -5.67 3.04 2.74
C SER A 52 -5.56 1.64 2.13
N MET A 53 -6.34 1.39 1.10
CA MET A 53 -6.35 0.10 0.42
C MET A 53 -5.28 0.06 -0.66
N LEU A 54 -4.72 -1.12 -0.87
CA LEU A 54 -3.73 -1.38 -1.90
C LEU A 54 -4.07 -2.68 -2.62
N VAL A 55 -3.80 -2.68 -3.92
CA VAL A 55 -4.06 -3.84 -4.77
C VAL A 55 -2.94 -4.83 -4.54
N CYS A 56 -3.27 -6.04 -4.12
CA CYS A 56 -2.33 -7.15 -4.07
C CYS A 56 -2.80 -8.26 -5.02
N VAL A 57 -1.88 -9.12 -5.46
CA VAL A 57 -2.24 -10.40 -6.09
C VAL A 57 -2.76 -11.34 -5.00
N GLY A 58 -4.01 -11.11 -4.57
CA GLY A 58 -4.62 -11.71 -3.39
C GLY A 58 -5.77 -10.86 -2.85
N PRO A 59 -6.18 -11.06 -1.58
CA PRO A 59 -7.09 -10.14 -0.90
C PRO A 59 -6.50 -8.72 -0.88
N PRO A 60 -7.34 -7.67 -0.94
CA PRO A 60 -6.87 -6.30 -0.77
C PRO A 60 -6.22 -6.16 0.59
N ASP A 61 -5.05 -5.56 0.63
CA ASP A 61 -4.32 -5.31 1.85
C ASP A 61 -4.44 -3.83 2.25
N THR A 62 -4.18 -3.53 3.52
CA THR A 62 -4.44 -2.24 4.15
C THR A 62 -3.19 -1.67 4.79
N VAL A 63 -2.96 -0.37 4.59
CA VAL A 63 -1.84 0.32 5.22
C VAL A 63 -2.04 0.38 6.73
N VAL A 64 -1.28 -0.40 7.49
CA VAL A 64 -1.35 -0.43 8.97
C VAL A 64 -0.25 0.42 9.62
N MET A 65 0.89 0.54 8.96
CA MET A 65 2.04 1.36 9.32
C MET A 65 2.61 1.89 7.99
N GLY A 66 3.32 3.02 8.00
CA GLY A 66 3.81 3.67 6.77
C GLY A 66 4.38 2.69 5.74
N ILE A 67 4.15 2.96 4.45
CA ILE A 67 4.60 2.06 3.38
C ILE A 67 6.13 2.13 3.25
N GLN A 68 6.72 0.99 2.95
CA GLN A 68 8.15 0.84 2.68
C GLN A 68 8.35 0.24 1.29
#